data_AF-A0A0Q9WJY4-F1
#
_entry.id   AF-A0A0Q9WJY4-F1
#
_cell.length_a   1.000
_cell.length_b   1.000
_cell.length_c   1.000
_cell.angle_alpha   90.00
_cell.angle_beta   90.00
_cell.angle_gamma   90.00
#
_symmetry.space_group_name_H-M   'P 1'
#
loop_
_entity.id
_entity.type
_entity.pdbx_description
1 polymer ?
#
loop_
_entity_poly.entity_id
_entity_poly.type
_entity_poly.pdbx_seq_one_letter_code
_entity_poly.pdbx_strand_id
1 'polypeptide(L)'
;MANMYKPNALDREFDEFWTKVNCFAVMDFPYDQRCEFVRNANNCVYGTNFVPYMHLLACDFKCRNVFEEHIFVTLFLILCFELLLFLTNVAHYYYTPALKVVSRMLHMNEHLAGVTIMALGNTLPDLFANMWAIYDDTAVFANCLSSALFVTMFTGGLVCYISPFRMSAYDTVRDLLFFMFGVMLLEYIIITEESVTIAECILMMTVYVIYLIVNVIDVYIIKRNLNSLRREIAELYDMPQSDDVKQKREALESTYKLLSQDDRLFDKSRKRTCHN
;
A
#
# COMPACT_ATOMS: atom_id res chain seq x y z
N MET A 1 14.58 36.84 50.11
CA MET A 1 15.02 35.75 49.21
C MET A 1 13.75 35.05 48.76
N ALA A 2 13.41 35.13 47.47
CA ALA A 2 12.23 34.43 46.97
C ALA A 2 12.48 32.93 47.13
N ASN A 3 11.57 32.24 47.83
CA ASN A 3 11.61 30.78 47.92
C ASN A 3 11.49 30.23 46.49
N MET A 4 12.59 29.70 45.98
CA MET A 4 12.64 29.04 44.68
C MET A 4 11.78 27.79 44.77
N TYR A 5 10.57 27.88 44.20
CA TYR A 5 9.62 26.77 44.14
C TYR A 5 10.31 25.56 43.47
N LYS A 6 10.34 24.43 44.17
CA LYS A 6 10.92 23.19 43.67
C LYS A 6 9.75 22.30 43.25
N PRO A 7 9.51 22.11 41.93
CA PRO A 7 8.35 21.39 41.46
C PRO A 7 8.39 19.94 41.95
N ASN A 8 7.24 19.47 42.42
CA ASN A 8 7.05 18.09 42.86
C ASN A 8 6.76 17.17 41.66
N ALA A 9 6.64 15.87 41.89
CA ALA A 9 6.37 14.90 40.82
C ALA A 9 5.01 15.14 40.12
N LEU A 10 4.02 15.64 40.87
CA LEU A 10 2.68 15.93 40.35
C LEU A 10 2.69 17.16 39.42
N ASP A 11 3.48 18.18 39.75
CA ASP A 11 3.65 19.37 38.91
C ASP A 11 4.27 19.01 37.57
N ARG A 12 5.25 18.08 37.58
CA ARG A 12 5.87 17.56 36.36
C ARG A 12 4.89 16.76 35.51
N GLU A 13 4.05 15.93 36.13
CA GLU A 13 2.98 15.22 35.40
C GLU A 13 1.96 16.19 34.80
N PHE A 14 1.64 17.29 35.48
CA PHE A 14 0.73 18.31 34.97
C PHE A 14 1.33 19.12 33.81
N ASP A 15 2.63 19.41 33.86
CA ASP A 15 3.36 20.05 32.77
C ASP A 15 3.48 19.11 31.54
N GLU A 16 3.64 17.81 31.77
CA GLU A 16 3.66 16.77 30.72
C GLU A 16 2.25 16.37 30.23
N PHE A 17 1.18 16.76 30.93
CA PHE A 17 -0.18 16.40 30.54
C PHE A 17 -0.51 16.92 29.14
N TRP A 18 -0.22 18.19 28.85
CA TRP A 18 -0.53 18.82 27.57
C TRP A 18 0.28 18.28 26.40
N THR A 19 1.44 17.68 26.66
CA THR A 19 2.26 17.02 25.64
C THR A 19 1.80 15.59 25.38
N LYS A 20 1.26 14.89 26.38
CA LYS A 20 0.86 13.47 26.27
C LYS A 20 -0.64 13.25 26.05
N VAL A 21 -1.50 14.25 26.29
CA VAL A 21 -2.94 14.08 26.20
C VAL A 21 -3.38 13.81 24.75
N ASN A 22 -4.23 12.81 24.57
CA ASN A 22 -4.83 12.51 23.27
C ASN A 22 -5.83 13.60 22.89
N CYS A 23 -5.75 14.09 21.66
CA CYS A 23 -6.65 15.14 21.17
C CYS A 23 -8.13 14.73 21.21
N PHE A 24 -8.41 13.42 21.15
CA PHE A 24 -9.77 12.88 21.24
C PHE A 24 -10.47 13.15 22.58
N ALA A 25 -9.71 13.37 23.67
CA ALA A 25 -10.26 13.69 24.98
C ALA A 25 -11.08 15.00 25.00
N VAL A 26 -10.95 15.85 23.98
CA VAL A 26 -11.76 17.06 23.81
C VAL A 26 -13.27 16.77 23.83
N MET A 27 -13.68 15.57 23.41
CA MET A 27 -15.09 15.20 23.34
C MET A 27 -15.74 15.08 24.73
N ASP A 28 -14.95 14.79 25.76
CA ASP A 28 -15.41 14.66 27.14
C ASP A 28 -15.58 16.01 27.86
N PHE A 29 -15.04 17.09 27.29
CA PHE A 29 -15.16 18.43 27.84
C PHE A 29 -16.44 19.15 27.36
N PRO A 30 -17.02 20.02 28.21
CA PRO A 30 -18.15 20.85 27.81
C PRO A 30 -17.74 21.84 26.71
N TYR A 31 -18.69 22.16 25.82
CA TYR A 31 -18.46 22.89 24.57
C TYR A 31 -17.72 24.23 24.72
N ASP A 32 -17.91 24.92 25.84
CA ASP A 32 -17.27 26.19 26.18
C ASP A 32 -15.76 26.05 26.42
N GLN A 33 -15.30 24.91 26.91
CA GLN A 33 -13.90 24.65 27.28
C GLN A 33 -13.11 23.93 26.18
N ARG A 34 -13.80 23.37 25.16
CA ARG A 34 -13.17 22.59 24.08
C ARG A 34 -12.11 23.39 23.32
N CYS A 35 -12.34 24.67 23.02
CA CYS A 35 -11.36 25.47 22.29
C CYS A 35 -10.08 25.74 23.10
N GLU A 36 -10.22 25.98 24.40
CA GLU A 36 -9.07 26.19 25.28
C GLU A 36 -8.23 24.90 25.39
N PHE A 37 -8.91 23.76 25.53
CA PHE A 37 -8.25 22.46 25.52
C PHE A 37 -7.48 22.18 24.23
N VAL A 38 -8.10 22.38 23.06
CA VAL A 38 -7.48 22.13 21.75
C VAL A 38 -6.28 23.02 21.49
N ARG A 39 -6.28 24.26 22.00
CA ARG A 39 -5.14 25.18 21.86
C ARG A 39 -3.95 24.81 22.74
N ASN A 40 -4.21 24.23 23.90
CA ASN A 40 -3.17 23.89 24.87
C ASN A 40 -2.59 22.49 24.63
N ALA A 41 -3.37 21.56 24.07
CA ALA A 41 -2.91 20.21 23.76
C ALA A 41 -1.99 20.18 22.53
N ASN A 42 -0.72 19.85 22.70
CA ASN A 42 0.26 19.82 21.62
C ASN A 42 -0.11 18.81 20.51
N ASN A 43 -0.67 17.65 20.88
CA ASN A 43 -1.10 16.64 19.91
C ASN A 43 -2.26 17.12 19.01
N CYS A 44 -3.04 18.11 19.44
CA CYS A 44 -4.06 18.73 18.60
C CYS A 44 -3.49 19.76 17.61
N VAL A 45 -2.36 20.39 17.95
CA VAL A 45 -1.76 21.50 17.18
C VAL A 45 -0.67 21.01 16.23
N TYR A 46 0.18 20.09 16.69
CA TYR A 46 1.30 19.52 15.94
C TYR A 46 1.03 18.12 15.38
N GLY A 47 -0.15 17.55 15.66
CA GLY A 47 -0.55 16.28 15.08
C GLY A 47 -0.57 16.30 13.55
N THR A 48 -0.46 15.13 12.92
CA THR A 48 -0.35 14.92 11.46
C THR A 48 -1.61 15.31 10.65
N ASN A 49 -2.49 16.14 11.20
CA ASN A 49 -3.75 16.53 10.59
C ASN A 49 -3.50 17.58 9.50
N PHE A 50 -3.54 17.17 8.23
CA PHE A 50 -3.47 18.09 7.07
C PHE A 50 -4.55 19.18 7.13
N VAL A 51 -5.74 18.82 7.65
CA VAL A 51 -6.81 19.76 7.98
C VAL A 51 -7.01 19.70 9.51
N PRO A 52 -6.78 20.78 10.27
CA PRO A 52 -6.92 20.79 11.73
C PRO A 52 -8.41 20.82 12.13
N TYR A 53 -9.11 19.71 11.86
CA TYR A 53 -10.56 19.60 11.99
C TYR A 53 -11.03 19.79 13.44
N MET A 54 -10.24 19.38 14.44
CA MET A 54 -10.56 19.61 15.85
C MET A 54 -10.50 21.10 16.22
N HIS A 55 -9.53 21.85 15.68
CA HIS A 55 -9.45 23.30 15.88
C HIS A 55 -10.59 24.01 15.15
N LEU A 56 -10.87 23.61 13.90
CA LEU A 56 -12.00 24.14 13.13
C LEU A 56 -13.32 23.94 13.89
N LEU A 57 -13.59 22.73 14.37
CA LEU A 57 -14.80 22.38 15.10
C LEU A 57 -14.92 23.16 16.42
N ALA A 58 -13.87 23.15 17.24
CA ALA A 58 -13.92 23.70 18.60
C ALA A 58 -13.74 25.24 18.64
N CYS A 59 -12.84 25.80 17.84
CA CYS A 59 -12.42 27.21 17.95
C CYS A 59 -13.00 28.13 16.86
N ASP A 60 -13.10 27.67 15.61
CA ASP A 60 -13.54 28.51 14.49
C ASP A 60 -15.06 28.49 14.34
N PHE A 61 -15.66 27.30 14.25
CA PHE A 61 -17.11 27.12 14.18
C PHE A 61 -17.81 27.27 15.54
N LYS A 62 -17.07 27.05 16.65
CA LYS A 62 -17.56 27.14 18.04
C LYS A 62 -18.90 26.43 18.23
N CYS A 63 -18.98 25.17 17.81
CA CYS A 63 -20.20 24.39 17.98
C CYS A 63 -20.62 24.41 19.46
N ARG A 64 -21.82 24.91 19.74
CA ARG A 64 -22.36 25.01 21.12
C ARG A 64 -23.37 23.91 21.44
N ASN A 65 -23.85 23.25 20.41
CA ASN A 65 -24.90 22.24 20.50
C ASN A 65 -24.49 20.98 19.75
N VAL A 66 -24.99 19.85 20.26
CA VAL A 66 -24.84 18.53 19.63
C VAL A 66 -25.35 18.52 18.18
N PHE A 67 -26.39 19.30 17.87
CA PHE A 67 -26.93 19.42 16.51
C PHE A 67 -25.96 20.08 15.51
N GLU A 68 -25.27 21.15 15.92
CA GLU A 68 -24.28 21.83 15.08
C GLU A 68 -23.05 20.94 14.84
N GLU A 69 -22.62 20.24 15.89
CA GLU A 69 -21.54 19.25 15.80
C GLU A 69 -21.88 18.14 14.81
N HIS A 70 -23.08 17.55 14.88
CA HIS A 70 -23.50 16.52 13.94
C HIS A 70 -23.61 17.03 12.50
N ILE A 71 -24.10 18.25 12.28
CA ILE A 71 -24.14 18.85 10.94
C ILE A 71 -22.71 18.97 10.39
N PHE A 72 -21.78 19.50 11.18
CA PHE A 72 -20.39 19.65 10.75
C PHE A 72 -19.74 18.30 10.43
N VAL A 73 -19.86 17.32 11.33
CA VAL A 73 -19.29 15.98 11.12
C VAL A 73 -19.89 15.32 9.89
N THR A 74 -21.21 15.44 9.69
CA THR A 74 -21.87 14.87 8.50
C THR A 74 -21.39 15.54 7.21
N LEU A 75 -21.30 16.88 7.18
CA LEU A 75 -20.76 17.61 6.03
C LEU A 75 -19.29 17.27 5.77
N PHE A 76 -18.49 17.12 6.81
CA PHE A 76 -17.09 16.70 6.70
C PHE A 76 -16.97 15.28 6.14
N LEU A 77 -17.82 14.34 6.59
CA LEU A 77 -17.85 12.98 6.05
C LEU A 77 -18.28 12.97 4.57
N ILE A 78 -19.27 13.78 4.18
CA ILE A 78 -19.68 13.94 2.78
C ILE A 78 -18.50 14.49 1.95
N LEU A 79 -17.82 15.53 2.43
CA LEU A 79 -16.64 16.10 1.77
C LEU A 79 -15.53 15.05 1.60
N CYS A 80 -15.22 14.28 2.64
CA CYS A 80 -14.26 13.19 2.58
C CYS A 80 -14.66 12.13 1.55
N PHE A 81 -15.95 11.78 1.49
CA PHE A 81 -16.45 10.83 0.49
C PHE A 81 -16.31 11.35 -0.94
N GLU A 82 -16.66 12.61 -1.20
CA GLU A 82 -16.47 13.26 -2.51
C GLU A 82 -14.99 13.32 -2.92
N LEU A 83 -14.09 13.61 -1.97
CA LEU A 83 -12.64 13.58 -2.20
C LEU A 83 -12.16 12.17 -2.58
N LEU A 84 -12.67 11.12 -1.93
CA LEU A 84 -12.33 9.72 -2.26
C LEU A 84 -12.84 9.33 -3.65
N LEU A 85 -14.05 9.78 -4.04
CA LEU A 85 -14.58 9.58 -5.39
C LEU A 85 -13.72 10.30 -6.43
N PHE A 86 -13.33 11.55 -6.15
CA PHE A 86 -12.45 12.31 -7.02
C PHE A 86 -11.07 11.63 -7.17
N LEU A 87 -10.49 11.14 -6.07
CA LEU A 87 -9.22 10.40 -6.10
C LEU A 87 -9.34 9.13 -6.95
N THR A 88 -10.43 8.38 -6.81
CA THR A 88 -10.71 7.18 -7.61
C THR A 88 -10.81 7.52 -9.10
N ASN A 89 -11.48 8.62 -9.42
CA ASN A 89 -11.60 9.12 -10.79
C ASN A 89 -10.21 9.47 -11.37
N VAL A 90 -9.40 10.21 -10.63
CA VAL A 90 -8.03 10.57 -11.04
C VAL A 90 -7.16 9.32 -11.22
N ALA A 91 -7.26 8.35 -10.31
CA ALA A 91 -6.51 7.09 -10.39
C ALA A 91 -6.89 6.27 -11.64
N HIS A 92 -8.18 6.23 -11.99
CA HIS A 92 -8.64 5.50 -13.16
C HIS A 92 -8.23 6.17 -14.48
N TYR A 93 -8.39 7.49 -14.59
CA TYR A 93 -8.16 8.21 -15.86
C TYR A 93 -6.70 8.62 -16.09
N TYR A 94 -5.90 8.86 -15.04
CA TYR A 94 -4.52 9.35 -15.18
C TYR A 94 -3.48 8.35 -14.68
N TYR A 95 -3.65 7.80 -13.49
CA TYR A 95 -2.64 6.92 -12.88
C TYR A 95 -2.50 5.58 -13.61
N THR A 96 -3.63 4.90 -13.88
CA THR A 96 -3.63 3.61 -14.59
C THR A 96 -2.98 3.66 -15.98
N PRO A 97 -3.29 4.63 -16.88
CA PRO A 97 -2.61 4.71 -18.17
C PRO A 97 -1.14 5.13 -18.04
N ALA A 98 -0.78 6.01 -17.10
CA ALA A 98 0.62 6.36 -16.85
C ALA A 98 1.44 5.13 -16.44
N LEU A 99 0.92 4.31 -15.52
CA LEU A 99 1.53 3.05 -15.09
C LEU A 99 1.75 2.10 -16.27
N LYS A 100 0.78 1.99 -17.18
CA LYS A 100 0.90 1.17 -18.40
C LYS A 100 2.00 1.66 -19.33
N VAL A 101 2.15 2.97 -19.50
CA VAL A 101 3.23 3.54 -20.32
C VAL A 101 4.59 3.25 -19.70
N VAL A 102 4.75 3.49 -18.39
CA VAL A 102 6.00 3.22 -17.67
C VAL A 102 6.36 1.74 -17.71
N SER A 103 5.39 0.84 -17.47
CA SER A 103 5.57 -0.61 -17.57
C SER A 103 6.11 -1.01 -18.94
N ARG A 104 5.65 -0.36 -20.02
CA ARG A 104 6.15 -0.63 -21.37
C ARG A 104 7.54 -0.08 -21.62
N MET A 105 7.87 1.10 -21.12
CA MET A 105 9.21 1.67 -21.24
C MET A 105 10.25 0.80 -20.53
N LEU A 106 9.87 0.22 -19.38
CA LEU A 106 10.74 -0.67 -18.60
C LEU A 106 10.69 -2.14 -19.07
N HIS A 107 9.91 -2.46 -20.11
CA HIS A 107 9.70 -3.83 -20.58
C HIS A 107 9.24 -4.82 -19.49
N MET A 108 8.50 -4.34 -18.50
CA MET A 108 7.98 -5.11 -17.37
C MET A 108 6.52 -5.55 -17.61
N ASN A 109 6.14 -6.73 -17.11
CA ASN A 109 4.75 -7.21 -17.16
C ASN A 109 3.84 -6.35 -16.26
N GLU A 110 2.54 -6.28 -16.58
CA GLU A 110 1.56 -5.50 -15.78
C GLU A 110 1.51 -5.97 -14.32
N HIS A 111 1.64 -7.28 -14.06
CA HIS A 111 1.77 -7.84 -12.71
C HIS A 111 3.02 -7.31 -12.01
N LEU A 112 4.19 -7.38 -12.67
CA LEU A 112 5.46 -6.92 -12.10
C LEU A 112 5.43 -5.40 -11.83
N ALA A 113 4.86 -4.61 -12.73
CA ALA A 113 4.70 -3.16 -12.54
C ALA A 113 3.75 -2.84 -11.37
N GLY A 114 2.71 -3.67 -11.17
CA GLY A 114 1.83 -3.61 -10.01
C GLY A 114 2.56 -3.83 -8.70
N VAL A 115 3.26 -4.97 -8.57
CA VAL A 115 3.95 -5.35 -7.32
C VAL A 115 5.20 -4.52 -7.02
N THR A 116 5.72 -3.75 -7.98
CA THR A 116 6.90 -2.90 -7.81
C THR A 116 6.55 -1.41 -7.87
N ILE A 117 6.26 -0.87 -9.05
CA ILE A 117 6.09 0.56 -9.28
C ILE A 117 4.85 1.09 -8.55
N MET A 118 3.72 0.40 -8.69
CA MET A 118 2.49 0.81 -8.03
C MET A 118 2.56 0.61 -6.51
N ALA A 119 3.12 -0.52 -6.05
CA ALA A 119 3.34 -0.76 -4.63
C ALA A 119 4.27 0.31 -4.01
N LEU A 120 5.43 0.57 -4.62
CA LEU A 120 6.37 1.59 -4.15
C LEU A 120 5.75 2.99 -4.18
N GLY A 121 5.04 3.35 -5.25
CA GLY A 121 4.38 4.65 -5.37
C GLY A 121 3.38 4.92 -4.23
N ASN A 122 2.67 3.88 -3.79
CA ASN A 122 1.73 3.97 -2.68
C ASN A 122 2.42 3.95 -1.31
N THR A 123 3.46 3.12 -1.12
CA THR A 123 4.09 2.91 0.18
C THR A 123 5.16 3.93 0.54
N LEU A 124 5.78 4.62 -0.45
CA LEU A 124 6.81 5.63 -0.18
C LEU A 124 6.30 6.80 0.68
N PRO A 125 5.15 7.44 0.39
CA PRO A 125 4.58 8.48 1.24
C PRO A 125 4.30 7.98 2.66
N ASP A 126 3.75 6.77 2.80
CA ASP A 126 3.49 6.15 4.10
C ASP A 126 4.80 5.95 4.88
N LEU A 127 5.86 5.48 4.23
CA LEU A 127 7.18 5.32 4.86
C LEU A 127 7.71 6.64 5.41
N PHE A 128 7.60 7.72 4.65
CA PHE A 128 8.03 9.05 5.10
C PHE A 128 7.17 9.58 6.25
N ALA A 129 5.86 9.36 6.21
CA ALA A 129 4.95 9.73 7.30
C ALA A 129 5.28 8.98 8.60
N ASN A 130 5.52 7.67 8.50
CA ASN A 130 5.90 6.83 9.64
C ASN A 130 7.28 7.23 10.20
N MET A 131 8.22 7.62 9.33
CA MET A 131 9.53 8.11 9.78
C MET A 131 9.43 9.43 10.56
N TRP A 132 8.49 10.31 10.20
CA TRP A 132 8.22 11.53 10.96
C TRP A 132 7.54 11.24 12.30
N ALA A 133 6.72 10.19 12.37
CA ALA A 133 6.03 9.76 13.59
C ALA A 133 6.94 9.09 14.64
N ILE A 134 8.21 8.81 14.31
CA ILE A 134 9.20 8.22 15.26
C ILE A 134 9.44 9.13 16.49
N TYR A 135 9.19 10.44 16.36
CA TYR A 135 9.33 11.37 17.47
C TYR A 135 8.19 11.28 18.50
N ASP A 136 7.05 10.69 18.14
CA ASP A 136 5.99 10.34 19.08
C ASP A 136 6.14 8.87 19.50
N ASP A 137 5.83 8.53 20.76
CA ASP A 137 5.80 7.16 21.33
C ASP A 137 4.69 6.27 20.69
N THR A 138 4.63 6.27 19.35
CA THR A 138 3.62 5.58 18.56
C THR A 138 4.10 4.17 18.22
N ALA A 139 3.20 3.21 18.32
CA ALA A 139 3.45 1.82 17.92
C ALA A 139 3.43 1.68 16.37
N VAL A 140 4.37 2.35 15.69
CA VAL A 140 4.49 2.41 14.21
C VAL A 140 4.51 1.01 13.61
N PHE A 141 5.23 0.08 14.26
CA PHE A 141 5.38 -1.30 13.82
C PHE A 141 4.03 -2.03 13.72
N ALA A 142 3.27 -2.05 14.82
CA ALA A 142 1.99 -2.76 14.90
C ALA A 142 0.97 -2.17 13.90
N ASN A 143 0.99 -0.84 13.73
CA ASN A 143 0.14 -0.14 12.77
C ASN A 143 0.47 -0.52 11.32
N CYS A 144 1.76 -0.54 10.95
CA CYS A 144 2.21 -0.92 9.61
C CYS A 144 1.86 -2.38 9.28
N LEU A 145 2.13 -3.30 10.20
CA LEU A 145 1.84 -4.73 10.02
C LEU A 145 0.34 -4.97 9.85
N SER A 146 -0.48 -4.36 10.71
CA SER A 146 -1.93 -4.49 10.66
C SER A 146 -2.51 -3.94 9.37
N SER A 147 -2.00 -2.80 8.88
CA SER A 147 -2.40 -2.22 7.59
C SER A 147 -2.07 -3.15 6.42
N ALA A 148 -0.85 -3.70 6.38
CA ALA A 148 -0.42 -4.62 5.32
C ALA A 148 -1.27 -5.92 5.30
N LEU A 149 -1.55 -6.49 6.48
CA LEU A 149 -2.42 -7.67 6.61
C LEU A 149 -3.86 -7.36 6.19
N PHE A 150 -4.38 -6.18 6.54
CA PHE A 150 -5.72 -5.76 6.14
C PHE A 150 -5.84 -5.65 4.62
N VAL A 151 -4.90 -4.98 3.95
CA VAL A 151 -4.93 -4.84 2.49
C VAL A 151 -4.81 -6.19 1.79
N THR A 152 -3.90 -7.05 2.24
CA THR A 152 -3.68 -8.37 1.60
C THR A 152 -4.85 -9.32 1.80
N MET A 153 -5.35 -9.45 3.03
CA MET A 153 -6.43 -10.40 3.35
C MET A 153 -7.80 -9.87 2.94
N PHE A 154 -8.16 -8.65 3.37
CA PHE A 154 -9.50 -8.12 3.16
C PHE A 154 -9.66 -7.56 1.74
N THR A 155 -8.81 -6.61 1.33
CA THR A 155 -8.93 -6.01 -0.01
C THR A 155 -8.61 -7.03 -1.11
N GLY A 156 -7.53 -7.80 -0.95
CA GLY A 156 -7.20 -8.88 -1.89
C GLY A 156 -8.31 -9.92 -2.01
N GLY A 157 -8.85 -10.40 -0.88
CA GLY A 157 -9.96 -11.35 -0.86
C GLY A 157 -11.24 -10.80 -1.51
N LEU A 158 -11.57 -9.52 -1.24
CA LEU A 158 -12.73 -8.86 -1.83
C LEU A 158 -12.60 -8.72 -3.35
N VAL A 159 -11.42 -8.39 -3.86
CA VAL A 159 -11.16 -8.28 -5.30
C VAL A 159 -11.30 -9.64 -5.99
N CYS A 160 -10.77 -10.71 -5.37
CA CYS A 160 -10.96 -12.09 -5.84
C CYS A 160 -12.43 -12.53 -5.84
N TYR A 161 -13.23 -12.04 -4.89
CA TYR A 161 -14.66 -12.35 -4.79
C TYR A 161 -15.50 -11.60 -5.84
N ILE A 162 -15.24 -10.30 -6.02
CA ILE A 162 -16.04 -9.44 -6.92
C ILE A 162 -15.70 -9.68 -8.39
N SER A 163 -14.42 -9.85 -8.73
CA SER A 163 -13.96 -9.97 -10.11
C SER A 163 -13.29 -11.32 -10.33
N PRO A 164 -13.90 -12.27 -11.07
CA PRO A 164 -13.22 -13.49 -11.47
C PRO A 164 -12.22 -13.16 -12.60
N PHE A 165 -11.02 -12.71 -12.23
CA PHE A 165 -9.90 -12.54 -13.15
C PHE A 165 -9.09 -13.84 -13.24
N ARG A 166 -8.54 -14.12 -14.43
CA ARG A 166 -7.58 -15.22 -14.61
C ARG A 166 -6.22 -14.73 -14.16
N MET A 167 -5.80 -15.11 -12.95
CA MET A 167 -4.45 -14.89 -12.45
C MET A 167 -3.58 -16.13 -12.72
N SER A 168 -2.31 -15.92 -13.02
CA SER A 168 -1.32 -16.99 -13.03
C SER A 168 -1.13 -17.48 -11.59
N ALA A 169 -1.72 -18.63 -11.25
CA ALA A 169 -1.63 -19.21 -9.91
C ALA A 169 -0.18 -19.37 -9.44
N TYR A 170 0.76 -19.59 -10.37
CA TYR A 170 2.19 -19.66 -10.08
C TYR A 170 2.74 -18.36 -9.50
N ASP A 171 2.50 -17.21 -10.16
CA ASP A 171 3.03 -15.93 -9.69
C ASP A 171 2.37 -15.51 -8.38
N THR A 172 1.05 -15.71 -8.25
CA THR A 172 0.32 -15.40 -7.01
C THR A 172 0.81 -16.24 -5.84
N VAL A 173 0.99 -17.55 -6.03
CA VAL A 173 1.46 -18.44 -4.96
C VAL A 173 2.90 -18.09 -4.58
N ARG A 174 3.77 -17.80 -5.55
CA ARG A 174 5.14 -17.32 -5.27
C ARG A 174 5.11 -16.07 -4.40
N ASP A 175 4.35 -15.05 -4.79
CA ASP A 175 4.30 -13.78 -4.09
C ASP A 175 3.72 -13.92 -2.68
N LEU A 176 2.67 -14.75 -2.52
CA LEU A 176 2.10 -15.08 -1.21
C LEU A 176 3.07 -15.88 -0.34
N LEU A 177 3.85 -16.81 -0.89
CA LEU A 177 4.84 -17.57 -0.14
C LEU A 177 5.96 -16.67 0.39
N PHE A 178 6.48 -15.74 -0.43
CA PHE A 178 7.47 -14.77 0.03
C PHE A 178 6.89 -13.81 1.08
N PHE A 179 5.63 -13.41 0.94
CA PHE A 179 4.94 -12.60 1.94
C PHE A 179 4.80 -13.35 3.27
N MET A 180 4.30 -14.59 3.24
CA MET A 180 4.17 -15.45 4.43
C MET A 180 5.53 -15.72 5.08
N PHE A 181 6.57 -15.97 4.29
CA PHE A 181 7.93 -16.14 4.78
C PHE A 181 8.44 -14.87 5.47
N GLY A 182 8.22 -13.69 4.88
CA GLY A 182 8.59 -12.42 5.49
C GLY A 182 7.87 -12.16 6.82
N VAL A 183 6.56 -12.43 6.88
CA VAL A 183 5.78 -12.28 8.12
C VAL A 183 6.23 -13.27 9.18
N MET A 184 6.46 -14.54 8.84
CA MET A 184 6.96 -15.55 9.79
C MET A 184 8.37 -15.23 10.29
N LEU A 185 9.26 -14.75 9.40
CA LEU A 185 10.61 -14.34 9.78
C LEU A 185 10.56 -13.15 10.74
N LEU A 186 9.68 -12.19 10.48
CA LEU A 186 9.46 -11.04 11.34
C LEU A 186 8.89 -11.45 12.71
N GLU A 187 7.89 -12.32 12.72
CA GLU A 187 7.31 -12.89 13.95
C GLU A 187 8.38 -13.63 14.77
N TYR A 188 9.22 -14.41 14.10
CA TYR A 188 10.33 -15.12 14.73
C TYR A 188 11.34 -14.17 15.39
N ILE A 189 11.73 -13.09 14.71
CA ILE A 189 12.62 -12.04 15.25
C ILE A 189 12.03 -11.45 16.54
N ILE A 190 10.74 -11.08 16.50
CA ILE A 190 10.04 -10.43 17.62
C ILE A 190 9.90 -11.35 18.84
N ILE A 191 9.69 -12.64 18.63
CA ILE A 191 9.54 -13.60 19.74
C ILE A 191 10.90 -13.95 20.35
N THR A 192 11.95 -13.96 19.53
CA THR A 192 13.28 -14.46 19.94
C THR A 192 14.11 -13.36 20.60
N GLU A 193 14.03 -12.13 20.11
CA GLU A 193 14.81 -11.00 20.63
C GLU A 193 13.93 -9.98 21.34
N GLU A 194 14.42 -9.45 22.46
CA GLU A 194 13.73 -8.42 23.25
C GLU A 194 13.75 -7.04 22.55
N SER A 195 14.62 -6.88 21.53
CA SER A 195 14.76 -5.66 20.73
C SER A 195 15.20 -5.98 19.30
N VAL A 196 14.67 -5.26 18.31
CA VAL A 196 15.07 -5.44 16.90
C VAL A 196 16.43 -4.80 16.64
N THR A 197 17.41 -5.60 16.20
CA THR A 197 18.76 -5.12 15.90
C THR A 197 18.91 -4.67 14.44
N ILE A 198 19.94 -3.84 14.16
CA ILE A 198 20.23 -3.36 12.79
C ILE A 198 20.52 -4.55 11.85
N ALA A 199 21.11 -5.64 12.37
CA ALA A 199 21.40 -6.82 11.58
C ALA A 199 20.11 -7.49 11.07
N GLU A 200 19.08 -7.57 11.90
CA GLU A 200 17.77 -8.10 11.54
C GLU A 200 17.04 -7.20 10.55
N CYS A 201 17.15 -5.88 10.69
CA CYS A 201 16.64 -4.94 9.68
C CYS A 201 17.30 -5.18 8.31
N ILE A 202 18.62 -5.38 8.28
CA ILE A 202 19.36 -5.69 7.04
C ILE A 202 18.91 -7.05 6.48
N LEU A 203 18.70 -8.05 7.34
CA LEU A 203 18.19 -9.36 6.94
C LEU A 203 16.82 -9.24 6.25
N MET A 204 15.88 -8.52 6.85
CA MET A 204 14.55 -8.28 6.29
C MET A 204 14.61 -7.53 4.96
N MET A 205 15.46 -6.50 4.85
CA MET A 205 15.69 -5.80 3.59
C MET A 205 16.28 -6.71 2.51
N THR A 206 17.18 -7.63 2.90
CA THR A 206 17.79 -8.59 1.98
C THR A 206 16.76 -9.55 1.41
N VAL A 207 15.83 -10.05 2.24
CA VAL A 207 14.73 -10.91 1.79
C VAL A 207 13.86 -10.20 0.76
N TYR A 208 13.54 -8.92 0.98
CA TYR A 208 12.79 -8.11 0.02
C TYR A 208 13.53 -7.93 -1.31
N VAL A 209 14.84 -7.66 -1.28
CA VAL A 209 15.66 -7.55 -2.50
C VAL A 209 15.73 -8.87 -3.25
N ILE A 210 15.86 -10.00 -2.55
CA ILE A 210 15.81 -11.34 -3.16
C ILE A 210 14.46 -11.59 -3.82
N TYR A 211 13.36 -11.28 -3.15
CA TYR A 211 12.00 -11.38 -3.72
C TYR A 211 11.87 -10.59 -5.02
N LEU A 212 12.38 -9.35 -5.07
CA LEU A 212 12.37 -8.54 -6.29
C LEU A 212 13.20 -9.16 -7.41
N ILE A 213 14.40 -9.68 -7.10
CA ILE A 213 15.27 -10.34 -8.08
C ILE A 213 14.57 -11.57 -8.67
N VAL A 214 13.97 -12.43 -7.82
CA VAL A 214 13.24 -13.62 -8.28
C VAL A 214 12.10 -13.23 -9.21
N ASN A 215 11.32 -12.22 -8.85
CA ASN A 215 10.23 -11.69 -9.68
C ASN A 215 10.71 -11.22 -11.06
N VAL A 216 11.84 -10.51 -11.11
CA VAL A 216 12.43 -10.03 -12.38
C VAL A 216 12.96 -11.20 -13.21
N ILE A 217 13.61 -12.18 -12.58
CA ILE A 217 14.10 -13.40 -13.24
C ILE A 217 12.95 -14.19 -13.84
N ASP A 218 11.84 -14.36 -13.13
CA ASP A 218 10.68 -15.12 -13.62
C ASP A 218 10.09 -14.48 -14.88
N VAL A 219 9.94 -13.16 -14.90
CA VAL A 219 9.50 -12.45 -16.11
C VAL A 219 10.48 -12.62 -17.26
N TYR A 220 11.78 -12.58 -16.98
CA TYR A 220 12.82 -12.81 -17.99
C TYR A 220 12.76 -14.24 -18.56
N ILE A 221 12.58 -15.25 -17.71
CA ILE A 221 12.44 -16.66 -18.09
C ILE A 221 11.20 -16.87 -18.96
N ILE A 222 10.05 -16.33 -18.55
CA ILE A 222 8.79 -16.44 -19.31
C ILE A 222 8.96 -15.85 -20.71
N LYS A 223 9.56 -14.66 -20.82
CA LYS A 223 9.81 -14.01 -22.12
C LYS A 223 10.75 -14.81 -23.01
N ARG A 224 11.79 -15.42 -22.43
CA ARG A 224 12.72 -16.29 -23.15
C ARG A 224 12.04 -17.57 -23.64
N ASN A 225 11.23 -18.20 -22.78
CA ASN A 225 10.46 -19.39 -23.13
C ASN A 225 9.47 -19.09 -24.27
N LEU A 226 8.77 -17.97 -24.21
CA LEU A 226 7.82 -17.53 -25.23
C LEU A 226 8.49 -17.34 -26.60
N ASN A 227 9.68 -16.74 -26.63
CA ASN A 227 10.50 -16.63 -27.84
C ASN A 227 10.97 -17.99 -28.37
N SER A 228 11.33 -18.92 -27.48
CA SER A 228 11.72 -20.28 -27.86
C SER A 228 10.56 -21.05 -28.49
N LEU A 229 9.37 -21.02 -27.84
CA LEU A 229 8.16 -21.65 -28.37
C LEU A 229 7.79 -21.08 -29.74
N ARG A 230 7.91 -19.75 -29.92
CA ARG A 230 7.63 -19.11 -31.22
C ARG A 230 8.55 -19.62 -32.33
N ARG A 231 9.82 -19.85 -32.04
CA ARG A 231 10.78 -20.41 -33.00
C ARG A 231 10.45 -21.86 -33.33
N GLU A 232 10.17 -22.68 -32.32
CA GLU A 232 9.80 -24.08 -32.53
C GLU A 232 8.52 -24.20 -33.38
N ILE A 233 7.49 -23.39 -33.11
CA ILE A 233 6.27 -23.35 -33.93
C ILE A 233 6.58 -22.97 -35.39
N ALA A 234 7.47 -21.99 -35.61
CA ALA A 234 7.87 -21.58 -36.96
C ALA A 234 8.63 -22.69 -37.71
N GLU A 235 9.54 -23.39 -37.03
CA GLU A 235 10.26 -24.54 -37.60
C GLU A 235 9.31 -25.68 -37.99
N LEU A 236 8.27 -25.94 -37.19
CA LEU A 236 7.24 -26.94 -37.53
C LEU A 236 6.40 -26.57 -38.76
N TYR A 237 6.35 -25.29 -39.17
CA TYR A 237 5.67 -24.89 -40.42
C TYR A 237 6.47 -25.26 -41.67
N ASP A 238 7.80 -25.27 -41.58
CA ASP A 238 8.68 -25.60 -42.70
C ASP A 238 8.86 -27.12 -42.91
N MET A 239 8.44 -27.94 -41.94
CA MET A 239 8.50 -29.40 -42.02
C MET A 239 7.36 -29.99 -42.88
N PRO A 240 7.57 -31.15 -43.53
CA PRO A 240 6.51 -31.86 -44.23
C PRO A 240 5.37 -32.24 -43.28
N GLN A 241 4.12 -32.02 -43.70
CA GLN A 241 2.90 -32.22 -42.90
C GLN A 241 2.63 -33.72 -42.66
N SER A 242 3.27 -34.30 -41.65
CA SER A 242 2.87 -35.58 -41.03
C SER A 242 1.86 -35.32 -39.91
N ASP A 243 0.99 -36.29 -39.62
CA ASP A 243 0.01 -36.21 -38.53
C ASP A 243 0.67 -35.95 -37.16
N ASP A 244 1.87 -36.51 -36.93
CA ASP A 244 2.66 -36.28 -35.71
C ASP A 244 3.13 -34.82 -35.57
N VAL A 245 3.57 -34.21 -36.66
CA VAL A 245 4.02 -32.80 -36.70
C VAL A 245 2.83 -31.88 -36.44
N LYS A 246 1.66 -32.21 -36.99
CA LYS A 246 0.43 -31.46 -36.77
C LYS A 246 0.00 -31.50 -35.31
N GLN A 247 0.00 -32.67 -34.66
CA GLN A 247 -0.30 -32.78 -33.22
C GLN A 247 0.71 -32.01 -32.36
N LYS A 248 2.01 -32.16 -32.63
CA LYS A 248 3.06 -31.46 -31.87
C LYS A 248 2.90 -29.94 -32.00
N ARG A 249 2.58 -29.43 -33.19
CA ARG A 249 2.30 -28.01 -33.42
C ARG A 249 1.10 -27.52 -32.62
N GLU A 250 -0.02 -28.25 -32.65
CA GLU A 250 -1.24 -27.87 -31.91
C GLU A 250 -0.98 -27.83 -30.39
N ALA A 251 -0.19 -28.77 -29.86
CA ALA A 251 0.21 -28.78 -28.45
C ALA A 251 1.09 -27.56 -28.09
N LEU A 252 2.11 -27.26 -28.91
CA LEU A 252 2.97 -26.08 -28.73
C LEU A 252 2.20 -24.77 -28.89
N GLU A 253 1.29 -24.66 -29.86
CA GLU A 253 0.41 -23.50 -30.05
C GLU A 253 -0.53 -23.32 -28.87
N SER A 254 -1.06 -24.39 -28.29
CA SER A 254 -1.90 -24.30 -27.08
C SER A 254 -1.11 -23.76 -25.88
N THR A 255 0.12 -24.24 -25.69
CA THR A 255 1.03 -23.79 -24.62
C THR A 255 1.45 -22.34 -24.85
N TYR A 256 1.81 -21.99 -26.09
CA TYR A 256 2.11 -20.62 -26.48
C TYR A 256 0.91 -19.71 -26.27
N LYS A 257 -0.32 -20.16 -26.58
CA LYS A 257 -1.55 -19.37 -26.40
C LYS A 257 -1.86 -19.12 -24.92
N LEU A 258 -1.53 -20.08 -24.04
CA LEU A 258 -1.66 -19.96 -22.59
C LEU A 258 -0.64 -18.96 -22.03
N LEU A 259 0.65 -19.14 -22.31
CA LEU A 259 1.72 -18.23 -21.86
C LEU A 259 1.63 -16.82 -22.47
N SER A 260 1.20 -16.73 -23.73
CA SER A 260 0.96 -15.45 -24.40
C SER A 260 -0.38 -14.82 -24.07
N GLN A 261 -1.25 -15.42 -23.26
CA GLN A 261 -2.42 -14.70 -22.77
C GLN A 261 -2.00 -13.61 -21.77
N ASP A 262 -1.02 -13.91 -20.91
CA ASP A 262 -0.38 -12.94 -20.03
C ASP A 262 0.39 -11.88 -20.85
N ASP A 263 1.08 -12.29 -21.91
CA ASP A 263 1.77 -11.39 -22.85
C ASP A 263 0.82 -10.66 -23.84
N ARG A 264 -0.42 -11.11 -24.05
CA ARG A 264 -1.41 -10.39 -24.90
C ARG A 264 -2.19 -9.36 -24.12
N LEU A 265 -2.28 -9.46 -22.80
CA LEU A 265 -2.61 -8.31 -21.95
C LEU A 265 -1.56 -7.19 -22.18
N PHE A 266 -0.28 -7.57 -22.25
CA PHE A 266 0.85 -6.69 -22.62
C PHE A 266 0.68 -6.03 -24.01
N ASP A 267 0.27 -6.76 -25.06
CA ASP A 267 0.12 -6.21 -26.43
C ASP A 267 -1.24 -5.52 -26.72
N LYS A 268 -2.36 -5.96 -26.10
CA LYS A 268 -3.65 -5.22 -26.20
C LYS A 268 -3.53 -3.84 -25.56
N SER A 269 -2.78 -3.73 -24.47
CA SER A 269 -2.35 -2.47 -23.88
C SER A 269 -1.58 -1.64 -24.92
N ARG A 270 -0.57 -2.22 -25.59
CA ARG A 270 0.24 -1.58 -26.66
C ARG A 270 -0.60 -1.00 -27.81
N LYS A 271 -1.61 -1.72 -28.31
CA LYS A 271 -2.45 -1.26 -29.45
C LYS A 271 -3.46 -0.18 -29.10
N ARG A 272 -4.00 -0.12 -27.86
CA ARG A 272 -4.98 0.92 -27.47
C ARG A 272 -4.37 2.31 -27.28
N THR A 273 -3.05 2.42 -27.17
CA THR A 273 -2.34 3.68 -26.87
C THR A 273 -1.66 4.28 -28.09
N CYS A 274 -1.65 3.58 -29.22
CA CYS A 274 -1.29 4.17 -30.52
C CYS A 274 -2.53 4.74 -31.26
N HIS A 275 -3.73 4.64 -30.66
CA HIS A 275 -4.98 5.07 -31.28
C HIS A 275 -5.78 6.13 -30.50
N ASN A 276 -5.20 6.69 -29.43
CA ASN A 276 -5.70 7.91 -28.79
C ASN A 276 -4.61 8.98 -28.85
#